data_AF-A0A024ULC2-F1
#
_entry.id   AF-A0A024ULC2-F1
#
_cell.length_a   1.000
_cell.length_b   1.000
_cell.length_c   1.000
_cell.angle_alpha   90.00
_cell.angle_beta   90.00
_cell.angle_gamma   90.00
#
_symmetry.space_group_name_H-M   'P 1'
#
loop_
_entity.id
_entity.type
_entity.pdbx_description
1 polymer ?
#
loop_
_entity_poly.entity_id
_entity_poly.type
_entity_poly.pdbx_seq_one_letter_code
_entity_poly.pdbx_strand_id
1 'polypeptide(L)'
;MESVGQMKQRHKLELRDLQGQTKALAKKLKKDNLSKKEIEQRVAELEKSTASRHATELQTIMQALKVSEEAPDVTPASAPVVVEEKSNARLEKAQRKRDKKRQEERDRQDRIAFESQNVVSQRQIEIDAISNQLTSLNLVIKEIPSDGHCMYHAVADQLKLTGRLATVTVPATPSSSLTSRARTLILRYDKRLPHICVLTLTTFCLLLS
;
A
#
# COMPACT_ATOMS: atom_id res chain seq x y z
N MET A 1 15.93 18.05 -38.30
CA MET A 1 15.47 16.64 -38.23
C MET A 1 15.92 16.11 -36.88
N GLU A 2 15.01 15.73 -36.00
CA GLU A 2 15.39 15.15 -34.71
C GLU A 2 16.05 13.79 -34.89
N SER A 3 17.07 13.48 -34.10
CA SER A 3 17.73 12.17 -34.17
C SER A 3 16.82 11.07 -33.60
N VAL A 4 16.93 9.86 -34.13
CA VAL A 4 16.22 8.66 -33.61
C VAL A 4 16.43 8.48 -32.10
N GLY A 5 17.62 8.84 -31.60
CA GLY A 5 17.92 8.82 -30.16
C GLY A 5 17.14 9.85 -29.35
N GLN A 6 17.04 11.09 -29.86
CA GLN A 6 16.30 12.18 -29.23
C GLN A 6 14.80 11.88 -29.19
N MET A 7 14.23 11.35 -30.27
CA MET A 7 12.82 10.94 -30.33
C MET A 7 12.50 9.84 -29.30
N LYS A 8 13.30 8.79 -29.22
CA LYS A 8 13.11 7.71 -28.22
C LYS A 8 13.18 8.22 -26.78
N GLN A 9 14.03 9.22 -26.52
CA GLN A 9 14.13 9.86 -25.22
C GLN A 9 12.86 10.66 -24.90
N ARG A 10 12.28 11.39 -25.87
CA ARG A 10 10.98 12.05 -25.70
C ARG A 10 9.87 11.04 -25.43
N HIS A 11 9.77 9.94 -26.20
CA HIS A 11 8.77 8.89 -25.97
C HIS A 11 8.85 8.33 -24.55
N LYS A 12 10.07 8.14 -24.03
CA LYS A 12 10.29 7.70 -22.65
C LYS A 12 9.81 8.72 -21.61
N LEU A 13 10.01 10.02 -21.88
CA LEU A 13 9.52 11.10 -21.00
C LEU A 13 7.98 11.17 -21.05
N GLU A 14 7.38 11.13 -22.24
CA GLU A 14 5.92 11.14 -22.39
C GLU A 14 5.26 9.95 -21.68
N LEU A 15 5.87 8.75 -21.72
CA LEU A 15 5.39 7.60 -20.96
C LEU A 15 5.48 7.82 -19.44
N ARG A 16 6.49 8.55 -18.95
CA ARG A 16 6.59 8.93 -17.54
C ARG A 16 5.55 9.97 -17.15
N ASP A 17 5.30 10.93 -18.02
CA ASP A 17 4.28 11.96 -17.80
C ASP A 17 2.87 11.35 -17.78
N LEU A 18 2.59 10.39 -18.67
CA LEU A 18 1.33 9.61 -18.65
C LEU A 18 1.15 8.84 -17.34
N GLN A 19 2.21 8.18 -16.85
CA GLN A 19 2.17 7.52 -15.54
C GLN A 19 1.85 8.52 -14.40
N GLY A 20 2.38 9.75 -14.49
CA GLY A 20 2.06 10.84 -13.59
C GLY A 20 0.59 11.26 -13.67
N GLN A 21 0.07 11.43 -14.89
CA GLN A 21 -1.33 11.78 -15.15
C GLN A 21 -2.30 10.70 -14.64
N THR A 22 -2.00 9.42 -14.87
CA THR A 22 -2.81 8.30 -14.35
C THR A 22 -2.89 8.32 -12.83
N LYS A 23 -1.77 8.59 -12.13
CA LYS A 23 -1.76 8.74 -10.67
C LYS A 23 -2.57 9.96 -10.21
N ALA A 24 -2.48 11.08 -10.92
CA ALA A 24 -3.26 12.28 -10.62
C ALA A 24 -4.77 12.03 -10.81
N LEU A 25 -5.17 11.37 -11.89
CA LEU A 25 -6.55 10.97 -12.15
C LEU A 25 -7.06 9.98 -11.09
N ALA A 26 -6.25 9.00 -10.68
CA ALA A 26 -6.59 8.09 -9.59
C ALA A 26 -6.74 8.79 -8.23
N LYS A 27 -6.04 9.90 -7.98
CA LYS A 27 -6.26 10.73 -6.78
C LYS A 27 -7.58 11.51 -6.87
N LYS A 28 -7.96 12.00 -8.06
CA LYS A 28 -9.26 12.67 -8.27
C LYS A 28 -10.44 11.73 -8.01
N LEU A 29 -10.32 10.44 -8.35
CA LEU A 29 -11.30 9.40 -7.97
C LEU A 29 -11.60 9.42 -6.47
N LYS A 30 -10.55 9.50 -5.63
CA LYS A 30 -10.69 9.50 -4.17
C LYS A 30 -11.28 10.81 -3.61
N LYS A 31 -11.09 11.93 -4.31
CA LYS A 31 -11.50 13.26 -3.85
C LYS A 31 -12.94 13.60 -4.26
N ASP A 32 -13.30 13.31 -5.51
CA ASP A 32 -14.51 13.86 -6.13
C ASP A 32 -15.61 12.80 -6.36
N ASN A 33 -15.48 11.58 -5.81
CA ASN A 33 -16.41 10.43 -5.99
C ASN A 33 -16.85 10.21 -7.45
N LEU A 34 -15.97 10.55 -8.41
CA LEU A 34 -16.22 10.37 -9.84
C LEU A 34 -16.35 8.88 -10.18
N SER A 35 -17.08 8.56 -11.24
CA SER A 35 -17.25 7.16 -11.64
C SER A 35 -15.90 6.57 -12.03
N LYS A 36 -15.54 5.44 -11.42
CA LYS A 36 -14.33 4.67 -11.75
C LYS A 36 -14.21 4.42 -13.26
N LYS A 37 -15.35 4.21 -13.94
CA LYS A 37 -15.43 3.98 -15.38
C LYS A 37 -14.98 5.19 -16.22
N GLU A 38 -15.32 6.40 -15.81
CA GLU A 38 -14.97 7.63 -16.55
C GLU A 38 -13.46 7.90 -16.48
N ILE A 39 -12.86 7.64 -15.32
CA ILE A 39 -11.42 7.79 -15.13
C ILE A 39 -10.66 6.72 -15.91
N GLU A 40 -11.13 5.47 -15.89
CA GLU A 40 -10.56 4.38 -16.70
C GLU A 40 -10.65 4.65 -18.20
N GLN A 41 -11.80 5.15 -18.69
CA GLN A 41 -11.98 5.55 -20.09
C GLN A 41 -11.00 6.65 -20.49
N ARG A 42 -10.88 7.70 -19.67
CA ARG A 42 -9.97 8.82 -19.95
C ARG A 42 -8.50 8.40 -19.95
N VAL A 43 -8.10 7.47 -19.08
CA VAL A 43 -6.75 6.89 -19.09
C VAL A 43 -6.53 6.08 -20.37
N ALA A 44 -7.47 5.21 -20.75
CA ALA A 44 -7.38 4.40 -21.96
C ALA A 44 -7.28 5.25 -23.24
N GLU A 45 -8.04 6.36 -23.32
CA GLU A 45 -7.97 7.30 -24.44
C GLU A 45 -6.60 7.98 -24.54
N LEU A 46 -6.03 8.42 -23.41
CA LEU A 46 -4.71 9.06 -23.37
C LEU A 46 -3.60 8.08 -23.76
N GLU A 47 -3.65 6.83 -23.27
CA GLU A 47 -2.71 5.77 -23.63
C GLU A 47 -2.81 5.43 -25.13
N LYS A 48 -4.03 5.34 -25.67
CA LYS A 48 -4.24 5.06 -27.10
C LYS A 48 -3.72 6.19 -27.99
N SER A 49 -4.00 7.45 -27.64
CA SER A 49 -3.54 8.62 -28.41
C SER A 49 -2.01 8.69 -28.49
N THR A 50 -1.33 8.42 -27.38
CA THR A 50 0.13 8.50 -27.28
C THR A 50 0.80 7.32 -27.97
N ALA A 51 0.28 6.11 -27.78
CA ALA A 51 0.75 4.93 -28.50
C ALA A 51 0.59 5.07 -30.02
N SER A 52 -0.54 5.61 -30.48
CA SER A 52 -0.77 5.86 -31.91
C SER A 52 0.25 6.85 -32.48
N ARG A 53 0.54 7.95 -31.76
CA ARG A 53 1.55 8.94 -32.18
C ARG A 53 2.96 8.35 -32.24
N HIS A 54 3.36 7.61 -31.20
CA HIS A 54 4.67 6.94 -31.16
C HIS A 54 4.81 5.92 -32.31
N ALA A 55 3.74 5.17 -32.61
CA ALA A 55 3.74 4.21 -33.71
C ALA A 55 3.91 4.90 -35.08
N THR A 56 3.19 6.00 -35.32
CA THR A 56 3.33 6.77 -36.57
C THR A 56 4.72 7.37 -36.71
N GLU A 57 5.29 7.95 -35.65
CA GLU A 57 6.63 8.54 -35.67
C GLU A 57 7.71 7.49 -35.96
N LEU A 58 7.59 6.30 -35.35
CA LEU A 58 8.47 5.17 -35.64
C LEU A 58 8.34 4.69 -37.08
N GLN A 59 7.13 4.61 -37.61
CA GLN A 59 6.88 4.21 -38.99
C GLN A 59 7.47 5.21 -39.99
N THR A 60 7.30 6.51 -39.75
CA THR A 60 7.89 7.57 -40.58
C THR A 60 9.41 7.50 -40.58
N ILE A 61 10.06 7.28 -39.44
CA ILE A 61 11.52 7.11 -39.37
C ILE A 61 11.96 5.81 -40.02
N MET A 62 11.24 4.70 -39.82
CA MET A 62 11.57 3.43 -40.49
C MET A 62 11.45 3.53 -42.01
N GLN A 63 10.46 4.27 -42.51
CA GLN A 63 10.31 4.56 -43.93
C GLN A 63 11.42 5.50 -44.41
N ALA A 64 11.76 6.56 -43.68
CA ALA A 64 12.85 7.47 -44.03
C ALA A 64 14.22 6.76 -44.05
N LEU A 65 14.46 5.81 -43.15
CA LEU A 65 15.67 4.98 -43.14
C LEU A 65 15.69 3.95 -44.28
N LYS A 66 14.53 3.39 -44.66
CA LYS A 66 14.40 2.52 -45.84
C LYS A 66 14.56 3.28 -47.16
N VAL A 67 14.21 4.57 -47.20
CA VAL A 67 14.35 5.42 -48.40
C VAL A 67 15.80 5.93 -48.58
N SER A 68 16.68 5.73 -47.60
CA SER A 68 18.12 6.04 -47.72
C SER A 68 18.96 4.91 -48.35
N GLU A 69 18.36 3.76 -48.64
CA GLU A 69 18.96 2.70 -49.47
C GLU A 69 18.00 2.36 -50.62
N GLU A 70 18.20 3.10 -51.72
CA GLU A 70 17.85 2.83 -53.12
C GLU A 70 16.40 2.52 -53.56
N ALA A 71 16.06 3.11 -54.71
CA ALA A 71 15.26 2.47 -55.74
C ALA A 71 15.93 2.76 -57.11
N PRO A 72 15.73 1.95 -58.17
CA PRO A 72 15.12 0.62 -58.25
C PRO A 72 15.92 -0.40 -59.10
N ASP A 73 15.86 -1.72 -58.82
CA ASP A 73 15.83 -2.73 -59.90
C ASP A 73 15.45 -4.16 -59.42
N VAL A 74 14.34 -4.64 -59.96
CA VAL A 74 14.00 -5.99 -60.48
C VAL A 74 14.59 -7.26 -59.80
N THR A 75 13.68 -8.09 -59.25
CA THR A 75 13.82 -9.56 -59.02
C THR A 75 13.93 -10.33 -60.35
N PRO A 76 14.56 -11.54 -60.47
CA PRO A 76 14.33 -12.68 -59.56
C PRO A 76 15.44 -13.76 -59.37
N ALA A 77 15.28 -14.53 -58.27
CA ALA A 77 15.68 -15.94 -58.05
C ALA A 77 17.18 -16.35 -57.92
N SER A 78 17.63 -16.78 -56.72
CA SER A 78 17.90 -18.19 -56.38
C SER A 78 18.51 -18.36 -54.96
N ALA A 79 18.20 -19.52 -54.35
CA ALA A 79 18.85 -20.21 -53.22
C ALA A 79 18.84 -19.60 -51.79
N PRO A 80 18.25 -20.31 -50.79
CA PRO A 80 18.42 -20.03 -49.37
C PRO A 80 19.63 -20.83 -48.81
N VAL A 81 20.29 -20.31 -47.76
CA VAL A 81 20.96 -21.01 -46.62
C VAL A 81 22.08 -20.10 -46.08
N VAL A 82 21.74 -19.05 -45.32
CA VAL A 82 22.66 -18.41 -44.33
C VAL A 82 21.84 -17.62 -43.28
N VAL A 83 20.97 -18.27 -42.50
CA VAL A 83 20.12 -17.58 -41.50
C VAL A 83 20.35 -18.07 -40.06
N GLU A 84 20.93 -19.26 -39.86
CA GLU A 84 21.02 -19.94 -38.56
C GLU A 84 22.09 -19.36 -37.60
N GLU A 85 23.25 -18.88 -38.05
CA GLU A 85 24.28 -18.41 -37.11
C GLU A 85 23.99 -17.01 -36.53
N LYS A 86 23.37 -16.12 -37.32
CA LYS A 86 22.99 -14.77 -36.84
C LYS A 86 21.77 -14.79 -35.91
N SER A 87 20.89 -15.79 -36.05
CA SER A 87 19.73 -15.94 -35.16
C SER A 87 20.16 -16.42 -33.77
N ASN A 88 21.07 -17.40 -33.70
CA ASN A 88 21.59 -17.95 -32.43
C ASN A 88 22.36 -16.91 -31.60
N ALA A 89 23.24 -16.11 -32.22
CA ALA A 89 23.93 -15.02 -31.53
C ALA A 89 22.97 -13.91 -31.05
N ARG A 90 21.87 -13.66 -31.77
CA ARG A 90 20.81 -12.74 -31.34
C ARG A 90 19.98 -13.30 -30.19
N LEU A 91 19.68 -14.60 -30.19
CA LEU A 91 18.96 -15.29 -29.11
C LEU A 91 19.79 -15.30 -27.81
N GLU A 92 21.09 -15.56 -27.89
CA GLU A 92 21.98 -15.56 -26.72
C GLU A 92 22.14 -14.14 -26.13
N LYS A 93 22.29 -13.11 -26.98
CA LYS A 93 22.32 -11.71 -26.52
C LYS A 93 21.00 -11.28 -25.89
N ALA A 94 19.87 -11.81 -26.36
CA ALA A 94 18.56 -11.57 -25.77
C ALA A 94 18.38 -12.30 -24.42
N GLN A 95 18.89 -13.52 -24.28
CA GLN A 95 18.91 -14.27 -23.02
C GLN A 95 19.76 -13.55 -21.96
N ARG A 96 21.00 -13.17 -22.30
CA ARG A 96 21.87 -12.40 -21.39
C ARG A 96 21.23 -11.10 -20.91
N LYS A 97 20.44 -10.42 -21.75
CA LYS A 97 19.70 -9.21 -21.38
C LYS A 97 18.53 -9.51 -20.44
N ARG A 98 17.84 -10.65 -20.60
CA ARG A 98 16.77 -11.11 -19.70
C ARG A 98 17.34 -11.53 -18.34
N ASP A 99 18.47 -12.21 -18.33
CA ASP A 99 19.13 -12.67 -17.10
C ASP A 99 19.72 -11.51 -16.31
N LYS A 100 20.37 -10.55 -16.99
CA LYS A 100 20.81 -9.30 -16.36
C LYS A 100 19.65 -8.53 -15.73
N LYS A 101 18.51 -8.41 -16.44
CA LYS A 101 17.31 -7.77 -15.89
C LYS A 101 16.74 -8.54 -14.70
N ARG A 102 16.74 -9.87 -14.74
CA ARG A 102 16.28 -10.72 -13.64
C ARG A 102 17.17 -10.56 -12.41
N GLN A 103 18.48 -10.46 -12.60
CA GLN A 103 19.43 -10.24 -11.52
C GLN A 103 19.26 -8.85 -10.89
N GLU A 104 19.15 -7.79 -11.71
CA GLU A 104 18.90 -6.43 -11.23
C GLU A 104 17.57 -6.31 -10.45
N GLU A 105 16.52 -7.03 -10.88
CA GLU A 105 15.24 -7.05 -10.17
C GLU A 105 15.36 -7.78 -8.81
N ARG A 106 16.11 -8.88 -8.75
CA ARG A 106 16.40 -9.61 -7.49
C ARG A 106 17.20 -8.73 -6.54
N ASP A 107 18.32 -8.18 -6.99
CA ASP A 107 19.18 -7.32 -6.17
C ASP A 107 18.40 -6.10 -5.65
N ARG A 108 17.46 -5.58 -6.45
CA ARG A 108 16.57 -4.49 -6.03
C ARG A 108 15.54 -4.94 -4.99
N GLN A 109 14.93 -6.10 -5.18
CA GLN A 109 13.98 -6.67 -4.20
C GLN A 109 14.68 -6.97 -2.87
N ASP A 110 15.90 -7.50 -2.92
CA ASP A 110 16.70 -7.78 -1.73
C ASP A 110 17.07 -6.50 -0.98
N ARG A 111 17.42 -5.42 -1.68
CA ARG A 111 17.63 -4.10 -1.06
C ARG A 111 16.37 -3.58 -0.37
N ILE A 112 15.22 -3.65 -1.04
CA ILE A 112 13.94 -3.20 -0.47
C ILE A 112 13.56 -4.06 0.74
N ALA A 113 13.76 -5.38 0.68
CA ALA A 113 13.49 -6.29 1.78
C ALA A 113 14.38 -5.97 2.99
N PHE A 114 15.68 -5.76 2.76
CA PHE A 114 16.63 -5.38 3.80
C PHE A 114 16.27 -4.03 4.45
N GLU A 115 15.97 -3.02 3.65
CA GLU A 115 15.53 -1.71 4.15
C GLU A 115 14.23 -1.84 4.95
N SER A 116 13.26 -2.65 4.49
CA SER A 116 11.99 -2.85 5.19
C SER A 116 12.14 -3.57 6.53
N GLN A 117 13.11 -4.48 6.65
CA GLN A 117 13.39 -5.18 7.90
C GLN A 117 14.12 -4.30 8.91
N ASN A 118 14.97 -3.38 8.45
CA ASN A 118 15.69 -2.44 9.30
C ASN A 118 14.88 -1.21 9.73
N VAL A 119 13.68 -1.01 9.20
CA VAL A 119 12.78 0.04 9.67
C VAL A 119 12.15 -0.42 10.99
N VAL A 120 12.77 -0.04 12.10
CA VAL A 120 12.19 -0.17 13.44
C VAL A 120 11.05 0.84 13.56
N SER A 121 9.83 0.37 13.82
CA SER A 121 8.68 1.25 13.99
C SER A 121 8.72 1.94 15.36
N GLN A 122 8.27 3.20 15.44
CA GLN A 122 8.21 3.93 16.71
C GLN A 122 7.34 3.21 17.76
N ARG A 123 6.29 2.52 17.31
CA ARG A 123 5.46 1.63 18.15
C ARG A 123 6.28 0.52 18.83
N GLN A 124 7.21 -0.12 18.11
CA GLN A 124 8.07 -1.16 18.70
C GLN A 124 8.99 -0.58 19.76
N ILE A 125 9.60 0.57 19.50
CA ILE A 125 10.46 1.26 20.48
C ILE A 125 9.68 1.57 21.76
N GLU A 126 8.45 2.07 21.63
CA GLU A 126 7.57 2.35 22.78
C GLU A 126 7.18 1.07 23.54
N ILE A 127 6.80 0.00 22.82
CA ILE A 127 6.47 -1.29 23.43
C ILE A 127 7.68 -1.88 24.17
N ASP A 128 8.88 -1.80 23.58
CA ASP A 128 10.12 -2.28 24.18
C ASP A 128 10.50 -1.46 25.42
N ALA A 129 10.31 -0.14 25.38
CA ALA A 129 10.52 0.71 26.54
C ALA A 129 9.57 0.34 27.70
N ILE A 130 8.29 0.09 27.41
CA ILE A 130 7.30 -0.32 28.41
C ILE A 130 7.61 -1.73 28.92
N SER A 131 7.97 -2.68 28.04
CA SER A 131 8.25 -4.06 28.42
C SER A 131 9.47 -4.15 29.34
N ASN A 132 10.51 -3.35 29.09
CA ASN A 132 11.69 -3.24 29.95
C ASN A 132 11.32 -2.77 31.36
N GLN A 133 10.42 -1.78 31.49
CA GLN A 133 9.94 -1.33 32.80
C GLN A 133 9.16 -2.42 33.52
N LEU A 134 8.27 -3.12 32.82
CA LEU A 134 7.42 -4.18 33.39
C LEU A 134 8.20 -5.44 33.79
N THR A 135 9.30 -5.73 33.10
CA THR A 135 10.17 -6.88 33.42
C THR A 135 10.68 -6.79 34.86
N SER A 136 11.03 -5.59 35.34
CA SER A 136 11.45 -5.37 36.73
C SER A 136 10.36 -5.70 37.77
N LEU A 137 9.10 -5.65 37.35
CA LEU A 137 7.92 -5.91 38.19
C LEU A 137 7.38 -7.34 37.99
N ASN A 138 8.05 -8.17 37.19
CA ASN A 138 7.56 -9.49 36.75
C ASN A 138 6.19 -9.44 36.08
N LEU A 139 5.92 -8.36 35.34
CA LEU A 139 4.68 -8.16 34.58
C LEU A 139 4.94 -8.31 33.08
N VAL A 140 3.92 -8.77 32.35
CA VAL A 140 3.98 -9.01 30.89
C VAL A 140 2.82 -8.28 30.22
N ILE A 141 3.08 -7.69 29.04
CA ILE A 141 2.06 -7.05 28.21
C ILE A 141 1.28 -8.11 27.44
N LYS A 142 -0.05 -8.01 27.45
CA LYS A 142 -0.93 -8.81 26.60
C LYS A 142 -1.65 -7.89 25.62
N GLU A 143 -1.64 -8.25 24.34
CA GLU A 143 -2.33 -7.47 23.31
C GLU A 143 -3.84 -7.68 23.37
N ILE A 144 -4.59 -6.59 23.34
CA ILE A 144 -6.05 -6.56 23.37
C ILE A 144 -6.55 -5.88 22.10
N PRO A 145 -7.60 -6.40 21.46
CA PRO A 145 -8.16 -5.79 20.26
C PRO A 145 -8.50 -4.31 20.46
N SER A 146 -8.12 -3.48 19.49
CA SER A 146 -8.36 -2.03 19.50
C SER A 146 -9.79 -1.69 19.08
N ASP A 147 -10.78 -2.13 19.85
CA ASP A 147 -12.20 -1.80 19.67
C ASP A 147 -12.69 -0.81 20.74
N GLY A 148 -13.94 -0.34 20.63
CA GLY A 148 -14.57 0.53 21.65
C GLY A 148 -14.84 -0.15 23.00
N HIS A 149 -14.55 -1.45 23.14
CA HIS A 149 -14.75 -2.23 24.35
C HIS A 149 -13.41 -2.71 24.97
N CYS A 150 -12.28 -2.23 24.47
CA CYS A 150 -10.93 -2.69 24.83
C CYS A 150 -10.68 -2.62 26.34
N MET A 151 -11.18 -1.58 27.02
CA MET A 151 -11.11 -1.45 28.48
C MET A 151 -11.81 -2.62 29.19
N TYR A 152 -13.00 -3.03 28.74
CA TYR A 152 -13.73 -4.13 29.34
C TYR A 152 -13.05 -5.47 29.08
N HIS A 153 -12.48 -5.66 27.88
CA HIS A 153 -11.69 -6.84 27.55
C HIS A 153 -10.46 -6.96 28.47
N ALA A 154 -9.78 -5.85 28.76
CA ALA A 154 -8.63 -5.80 29.66
C ALA A 154 -8.99 -6.20 31.09
N VAL A 155 -10.05 -5.61 31.63
CA VAL A 155 -10.53 -5.92 32.98
C VAL A 155 -11.01 -7.36 33.07
N ALA A 156 -11.74 -7.85 32.07
CA ALA A 156 -12.20 -9.24 32.03
C ALA A 156 -11.02 -10.23 32.02
N ASP A 157 -9.95 -9.93 31.29
CA ASP A 157 -8.76 -10.77 31.27
C ASP A 157 -8.04 -10.82 32.62
N GLN A 158 -7.85 -9.67 33.27
CA GLN A 158 -7.25 -9.59 34.61
C GLN A 158 -8.09 -10.33 35.67
N LEU A 159 -9.42 -10.23 35.58
CA LEU A 159 -10.33 -10.94 36.49
C LEU A 159 -10.30 -12.46 36.28
N LYS A 160 -10.06 -12.94 35.05
CA LYS A 160 -9.84 -14.37 34.77
C LYS A 160 -8.52 -14.84 35.38
N LEU A 161 -7.43 -14.09 35.18
CA LEU A 161 -6.10 -14.44 35.70
C LEU A 161 -6.07 -14.47 37.23
N THR A 162 -6.78 -13.56 37.89
CA THR A 162 -6.87 -13.50 39.35
C THR A 162 -7.89 -14.46 39.96
N GLY A 163 -8.59 -15.27 39.14
CA GLY A 163 -9.61 -16.22 39.59
C GLY A 163 -10.88 -15.55 40.15
N ARG A 164 -11.04 -14.24 39.96
CA ARG A 164 -12.20 -13.46 40.44
C ARG A 164 -13.39 -13.54 39.50
N LEU A 165 -13.18 -13.99 38.26
CA LEU A 165 -14.25 -14.42 37.37
C LEU A 165 -14.56 -15.89 37.63
N ALA A 166 -15.70 -16.14 38.30
CA ALA A 166 -16.28 -17.47 38.33
C ALA A 166 -16.44 -17.96 36.87
N THR A 167 -15.89 -19.13 36.56
CA THR A 167 -16.10 -19.84 35.30
C THR A 167 -17.57 -20.19 35.19
N VAL A 168 -18.39 -19.24 34.77
CA VAL A 168 -19.73 -19.55 34.30
C VAL A 168 -19.53 -20.14 32.91
N THR A 169 -19.56 -21.46 32.82
CA THR A 169 -19.84 -22.17 31.57
C THR A 169 -21.25 -21.76 31.13
N VAL A 170 -21.37 -20.62 30.45
CA VAL A 170 -22.62 -20.24 29.79
C VAL A 170 -22.65 -21.01 28.47
N PRO A 171 -23.62 -21.92 28.23
CA PRO A 171 -23.82 -22.47 26.90
C PRO A 171 -24.12 -21.31 25.94
N ALA A 172 -23.49 -21.36 24.77
CA ALA A 172 -23.52 -20.31 23.76
C ALA A 172 -24.95 -19.87 23.45
N THR A 173 -25.35 -18.72 24.01
CA THR A 173 -26.53 -17.98 23.57
C THR A 173 -26.05 -16.62 23.09
N PRO A 174 -26.48 -16.17 21.89
CA PRO A 174 -26.09 -14.89 21.38
C PRO A 174 -26.96 -13.83 22.07
N SER A 175 -26.35 -12.92 22.84
CA SER A 175 -26.82 -11.52 23.07
C SER A 175 -26.62 -10.98 24.49
N SER A 176 -26.41 -11.78 25.54
CA SER A 176 -26.20 -11.22 26.89
C SER A 176 -24.71 -10.98 27.19
N SER A 177 -24.20 -9.88 26.64
CA SER A 177 -22.81 -9.48 26.62
C SER A 177 -22.09 -9.55 27.98
N LEU A 178 -20.90 -10.13 27.99
CA LEU A 178 -19.91 -10.03 29.08
C LEU A 178 -19.66 -8.56 29.49
N THR A 179 -19.86 -7.63 28.55
CA THR A 179 -19.88 -6.18 28.72
C THR A 179 -20.84 -5.72 29.81
N SER A 180 -22.03 -6.32 29.93
CA SER A 180 -23.03 -5.93 30.93
C SER A 180 -22.56 -6.19 32.36
N ARG A 181 -21.87 -7.31 32.63
CA ARG A 181 -21.38 -7.64 33.99
C ARG A 181 -20.12 -6.85 34.36
N ALA A 182 -19.22 -6.60 33.42
CA ALA A 182 -18.06 -5.73 33.64
C ALA A 182 -18.51 -4.28 33.93
N ARG A 183 -19.53 -3.79 33.20
CA ARG A 183 -20.16 -2.49 33.45
C ARG A 183 -20.77 -2.37 34.85
N THR A 184 -21.47 -3.40 35.34
CA THR A 184 -22.03 -3.39 36.71
C THR A 184 -20.96 -3.45 37.81
N LEU A 185 -19.85 -4.15 37.59
CA LEU A 185 -18.75 -4.23 38.56
C LEU A 185 -17.97 -2.90 38.65
N ILE A 186 -17.73 -2.23 37.52
CA ILE A 186 -17.09 -0.91 37.49
C ILE A 186 -17.98 0.15 38.15
N LEU A 187 -19.29 0.15 37.86
CA LEU A 187 -20.24 1.08 38.48
C LEU A 187 -20.51 0.82 39.97
N ARG A 188 -20.23 -0.38 40.49
CA ARG A 188 -20.29 -0.67 41.93
C ARG A 188 -19.03 -0.23 42.68
N TYR A 189 -17.90 -0.09 41.99
CA TYR A 189 -16.66 0.46 42.58
C TYR A 189 -16.73 1.98 42.78
N ASP A 190 -17.70 2.65 42.14
CA ASP A 190 -17.90 4.10 42.10
C ASP A 190 -18.77 4.64 43.26
N LYS A 191 -18.66 4.06 44.46
CA LYS A 191 -19.23 4.63 45.71
C LYS A 191 -18.16 5.07 46.72
N ARG A 192 -16.89 5.14 46.32
CA ARG A 192 -15.76 5.59 47.16
C ARG A 192 -14.75 6.50 46.45
N LEU A 193 -15.20 7.37 45.54
CA LEU A 193 -14.35 8.42 44.98
C LEU A 193 -14.93 9.81 45.32
N PRO A 194 -14.48 10.46 46.41
CA PRO A 194 -14.90 11.82 46.79
C PRO A 194 -14.20 12.91 45.95
N HIS A 195 -13.96 12.67 44.64
CA HIS A 195 -13.22 13.61 43.78
C HIS A 195 -13.86 13.88 42.42
N ILE A 196 -15.16 13.60 42.24
CA ILE A 196 -15.92 14.22 41.15
C ILE A 196 -16.50 15.51 41.72
N CYS A 197 -15.74 16.57 41.50
CA CYS A 197 -16.05 17.95 41.83
C CYS A 197 -17.30 18.40 41.06
N VAL A 198 -18.49 18.20 41.63
CA VAL A 198 -19.70 18.91 41.21
C VAL A 198 -19.66 20.29 41.88
N LEU A 199 -18.77 21.14 41.37
CA LEU A 199 -18.80 22.56 41.67
C LEU A 199 -19.92 23.19 40.83
N THR A 200 -20.79 23.91 41.55
CA THR A 200 -21.73 24.95 41.10
C THR A 200 -23.04 24.48 40.45
N LEU A 201 -24.12 24.44 41.25
CA LEU A 201 -25.43 25.00 40.86
C LEU A 201 -26.52 25.10 41.96
N THR A 202 -26.20 24.99 43.26
CA THR A 202 -27.24 25.05 44.31
C THR A 202 -26.88 25.90 45.53
N THR A 203 -26.16 27.01 45.35
CA THR A 203 -25.99 28.02 46.42
C THR A 203 -26.23 29.43 45.88
N PHE A 204 -27.41 29.66 45.27
CA PHE A 204 -27.87 31.01 44.91
C PHE A 204 -29.32 31.28 45.35
N CYS A 205 -29.83 30.59 46.38
CA CYS A 205 -31.24 30.76 46.81
C CYS A 205 -31.44 31.13 48.30
N LEU A 206 -30.40 31.55 49.03
CA LEU A 206 -30.52 31.89 50.46
C LEU A 206 -29.79 33.18 50.87
N LEU A 207 -29.86 34.24 50.06
CA LEU A 207 -29.36 35.57 50.47
C LEU A 207 -30.09 36.75 49.83
N LEU A 208 -31.42 36.64 49.66
CA LEU A 208 -32.31 37.81 49.59
C LEU A 208 -33.54 37.55 50.48
N SER A 209 -33.38 37.86 51.76
CA SER A 209 -34.43 38.29 52.70
C SER A 209 -33.80 39.28 53.65
#